data_AF-G7QE87-F1
#
_entry.id   AF-G7QE87-F1
#
_cell.length_a   1.000
_cell.length_b   1.000
_cell.length_c   1.000
_cell.angle_alpha   90.00
_cell.angle_beta   90.00
_cell.angle_gamma   90.00
#
_symmetry.space_group_name_H-M   'P 1'
#
loop_
_entity.id
_entity.type
_entity.pdbx_description
1 polymer ?
#
loop_
_entity_poly.entity_id
_entity_poly.type
_entity_poly.pdbx_seq_one_letter_code
_entity_poly.pdbx_strand_id
1 'polypeptide(L)' 'MQTAPLTPGQKMRQYRCKMKQKGLRSVQIWIPDTRSPAISSALRRQSLLASRSPEEQEVMTFLDDVRAWDEP' A
#
# COMPACT_ATOMS: atom_id res chain seq x y z
N MET A 1 -23.89 27.93 18.35
CA MET A 1 -24.82 26.84 17.97
C MET A 1 -24.03 25.55 17.92
N GLN A 2 -24.36 24.57 18.76
CA GLN A 2 -23.65 23.28 18.76
C GLN A 2 -24.10 22.48 17.53
N THR A 3 -23.20 22.25 16.59
CA THR A 3 -23.46 21.39 15.44
C THR A 3 -23.46 19.93 15.89
N ALA A 4 -24.51 19.19 15.53
CA ALA A 4 -24.60 17.77 15.80
C ALA A 4 -23.36 17.04 15.20
N PRO A 5 -22.82 16.03 15.88
CA PRO A 5 -21.65 15.31 15.40
C PRO A 5 -21.92 14.64 14.05
N LEU A 6 -20.94 14.73 13.14
CA LEU A 6 -21.03 14.12 11.81
C LEU A 6 -21.20 12.60 11.92
N THR A 7 -22.04 12.04 11.04
CA THR A 7 -22.17 10.59 10.89
C THR A 7 -20.88 9.98 10.31
N PRO A 8 -20.63 8.67 10.50
CA PRO A 8 -19.49 7.99 9.89
C PRO A 8 -19.39 8.21 8.37
N GLY A 9 -20.52 8.19 7.66
CA GLY A 9 -20.57 8.45 6.22
C GLY A 9 -20.16 9.88 5.84
N GLN A 10 -20.60 10.87 6.62
CA GLN A 10 -20.21 12.27 6.41
C GLN A 10 -18.71 12.48 6.68
N LYS A 11 -18.16 11.88 7.73
CA LYS A 11 -16.72 11.90 8.03
C LYS A 11 -15.91 11.29 6.89
N MET A 12 -16.32 10.12 6.38
CA MET A 12 -15.64 9.44 5.28
C MET A 12 -15.69 10.27 3.98
N ARG A 13 -16.82 10.95 3.70
CA ARG A 13 -16.96 11.86 2.56
C ARG A 13 -15.99 13.05 2.68
N GLN A 14 -15.95 13.69 3.85
CA GLN A 14 -15.06 14.83 4.08
C GLN A 14 -13.57 14.42 3.97
N TYR A 15 -13.20 13.27 4.51
CA TYR A 15 -11.86 12.69 4.39
C TYR A 15 -11.47 12.48 2.92
N ARG A 16 -12.34 11.84 2.12
CA ARG A 16 -12.08 11.61 0.69
C ARG A 16 -11.96 12.92 -0.11
N CYS A 17 -12.74 13.96 0.21
CA CYS A 17 -12.57 15.27 -0.42
C CYS A 17 -11.18 15.87 -0.13
N LYS A 18 -10.74 15.83 1.12
CA LYS A 18 -9.40 16.31 1.51
C LYS A 18 -8.29 15.54 0.80
N MET A 19 -8.41 14.21 0.68
CA MET A 19 -7.43 13.40 -0.05
C MET A 19 -7.40 13.73 -1.54
N LYS A 20 -8.56 13.93 -2.18
CA LYS A 20 -8.63 14.35 -3.59
C LYS A 20 -7.97 15.72 -3.83
N GLN A 21 -8.17 16.68 -2.92
CA GLN A 21 -7.53 17.99 -3.01
C GLN A 21 -6.00 17.93 -2.91
N LYS A 22 -5.45 16.91 -2.23
CA LYS A 22 -4.01 16.62 -2.19
C LYS A 22 -3.51 15.85 -3.43
N GLY A 23 -4.35 15.65 -4.45
CA GLY A 23 -4.01 14.87 -5.64
C GLY A 23 -4.06 13.35 -5.46
N LEU A 24 -4.56 12.85 -4.33
CA LEU A 24 -4.62 11.42 -4.05
C LEU A 24 -5.93 10.80 -4.59
N ARG A 25 -5.80 9.64 -5.22
CA ARG A 25 -6.93 8.82 -5.68
C ARG A 25 -7.20 7.68 -4.70
N SER A 26 -8.44 7.57 -4.24
CA SER A 26 -8.88 6.40 -3.46
C SER A 26 -8.95 5.17 -4.37
N VAL A 27 -8.25 4.10 -3.99
CA VAL A 27 -8.33 2.79 -4.64
C VAL A 27 -8.79 1.79 -3.60
N GLN A 28 -9.90 1.10 -3.89
CA GLN A 28 -10.39 0.00 -3.06
C GLN A 28 -10.17 -1.29 -3.85
N ILE A 29 -9.32 -2.14 -3.32
CA ILE A 29 -9.00 -3.45 -3.90
C ILE A 29 -9.36 -4.53 -2.90
N TRP A 30 -9.84 -5.65 -3.43
CA TRP A 30 -9.97 -6.88 -2.68
C TRP A 30 -8.67 -7.66 -2.82
N ILE A 31 -8.09 -8.04 -1.69
CA ILE A 31 -6.85 -8.79 -1.61
C ILE A 31 -7.19 -10.19 -1.10
N PRO A 32 -6.48 -11.24 -1.54
CA PRO A 32 -6.64 -12.59 -0.97
C PRO A 32 -6.46 -12.57 0.56
N ASP A 33 -7.16 -13.47 1.26
CA ASP A 33 -6.98 -13.61 2.71
C ASP A 33 -5.58 -14.15 3.04
N THR A 34 -4.73 -13.25 3.52
CA THR A 34 -3.33 -13.53 3.85
C THR A 34 -3.17 -14.44 5.07
N ARG A 35 -4.25 -14.73 5.80
CA ARG A 35 -4.24 -15.69 6.91
C ARG A 35 -4.34 -17.14 6.44
N SER A 36 -4.72 -17.37 5.19
CA SER A 36 -4.80 -18.72 4.63
C SER A 36 -3.39 -19.34 4.48
N PRO A 37 -3.15 -20.58 4.97
CA PRO A 37 -1.88 -21.27 4.76
C PRO A 37 -1.48 -21.42 3.28
N ALA A 38 -2.47 -21.52 2.38
CA ALA A 38 -2.21 -21.59 0.94
C ALA A 38 -1.54 -20.32 0.40
N ILE A 39 -1.94 -19.14 0.91
CA ILE A 39 -1.33 -17.87 0.53
C ILE A 39 0.10 -17.77 1.06
N SER A 40 0.36 -18.20 2.30
CA SER A 40 1.73 -18.25 2.84
C SER A 40 2.67 -19.08 1.97
N SER A 41 2.25 -20.27 1.55
CA SER A 41 3.00 -21.13 0.63
C SER A 41 3.23 -20.47 -0.74
N ALA A 42 2.20 -19.82 -1.29
CA ALA A 42 2.30 -19.12 -2.57
C ALA A 42 3.23 -17.91 -2.50
N LEU A 43 3.16 -17.11 -1.43
CA LEU A 43 4.03 -15.97 -1.17
C LEU A 43 5.47 -16.42 -1.06
N ARG A 44 5.77 -17.47 -0.29
CA ARG A 44 7.12 -18.02 -0.18
C ARG A 44 7.66 -18.44 -1.55
N ARG A 45 6.86 -19.16 -2.34
CA ARG A 45 7.25 -19.57 -3.70
C ARG A 45 7.53 -18.37 -4.60
N GLN A 46 6.65 -17.37 -4.61
CA GLN A 46 6.80 -16.18 -5.45
C GLN A 46 7.99 -15.32 -5.03
N SER A 47 8.21 -15.15 -3.72
CA SER A 47 9.37 -14.44 -3.20
C SER A 47 10.68 -15.09 -3.65
N LEU A 48 10.79 -16.42 -3.60
CA LEU A 48 11.97 -17.13 -4.09
C LEU A 48 12.17 -17.03 -5.60
N LEU A 49 11.09 -16.88 -6.38
CA LEU A 49 11.20 -16.67 -7.82
C LEU A 49 11.66 -15.24 -8.12
N ALA A 50 11.11 -14.25 -7.44
CA ALA A 50 11.52 -12.86 -7.56
C ALA A 50 12.99 -12.67 -7.15
N SER A 51 13.42 -13.29 -6.04
CA SER A 51 14.81 -13.18 -5.56
C SER A 51 15.84 -13.85 -6.46
N ARG A 52 15.40 -14.70 -7.39
CA ARG A 52 16.26 -15.42 -8.35
C ARG A 52 16.10 -14.90 -9.77
N SER A 53 15.30 -13.86 -9.96
CA SER A 53 15.11 -13.28 -11.29
C SER A 53 16.38 -12.52 -11.68
N PRO A 54 16.81 -12.57 -12.95
CA PRO A 54 17.98 -11.84 -13.43
C PRO A 54 17.93 -10.34 -13.15
N GLU A 55 16.72 -9.78 -13.11
CA GLU A 55 16.45 -8.37 -12.89
C GLU A 55 16.54 -7.96 -11.41
N GLU A 56 16.65 -8.92 -10.47
CA GLU A 56 16.66 -8.62 -9.02
C GLU A 56 17.77 -7.64 -8.66
N GLN A 57 18.98 -7.84 -9.18
CA GLN A 57 20.13 -7.03 -8.80
C GLN A 57 20.00 -5.58 -9.30
N GLU A 58 19.44 -5.38 -10.49
CA GLU A 58 19.15 -4.07 -11.05
C GLU A 58 18.07 -3.35 -10.23
N VAL A 59 17.00 -4.07 -9.87
CA VAL A 59 15.92 -3.54 -9.02
C VAL A 59 16.43 -3.16 -7.64
N MET A 60 17.26 -4.00 -7.01
CA MET A 60 17.84 -3.71 -5.70
C MET A 60 18.75 -2.48 -5.74
N THR A 61 19.59 -2.36 -6.78
CA THR A 61 20.44 -1.18 -6.98
C THR A 61 19.61 0.09 -7.16
N PHE A 62 18.56 0.02 -7.98
CA PHE A 62 17.65 1.15 -8.16
C PHE A 62 16.95 1.56 -6.85
N LEU A 63 16.49 0.59 -6.06
CA LEU A 63 15.83 0.86 -4.77
C LEU A 63 16.76 1.54 -3.77
N ASP A 64 18.03 1.13 -3.74
CA ASP A 64 19.07 1.78 -2.93
C ASP A 64 19.32 3.22 -3.39
N ASP A 65 19.30 3.50 -4.70
CA ASP A 65 19.50 4.84 -5.26
C ASP A 65 18.32 5.80 -4.99
N VAL A 66 17.07 5.31 -4.97
CA VAL A 66 15.88 6.16 -4.81
C VAL A 66 15.34 6.26 -3.38
N ARG A 67 16.02 5.66 -2.40
CA ARG A 67 15.59 5.71 -1.00
C ARG A 67 15.47 7.17 -0.53
N ALA A 68 14.27 7.56 -0.10
CA ALA A 68 13.96 8.93 0.31
C ALA A 68 14.37 9.26 1.77
N TRP A 69 14.92 8.27 2.49
CA TRP A 69 15.42 8.44 3.84
C TRP A 69 16.94 8.30 3.85
N ASP A 70 17.62 9.43 3.98
CA ASP A 70 18.98 9.47 4.51
C ASP A 70 18.95 8.91 5.94
N GLU A 71 19.84 7.97 6.24
CA GLU A 71 20.11 7.56 7.61
C GLU A 71 20.70 8.77 8.38
N PRO A 72 20.43 8.92 9.70
CA PRO A 72 20.87 10.08 10.48
C PRO A 72 22.38 10.29 10.52
#